data_AF-A0A968YQG1-F1
#
_entry.id   AF-A0A968YQG1-F1
#
_cell.length_a   1.000
_cell.length_b   1.000
_cell.length_c   1.000
_cell.angle_alpha   90.00
_cell.angle_beta   90.00
_cell.angle_gamma   90.00
#
_symmetry.space_group_name_H-M   'P 1'
#
loop_
_entity.id
_entity.type
_entity.pdbx_description
1 polymer ?
#
loop_
_entity_poly.entity_id
_entity_poly.type
_entity_poly.pdbx_seq_one_letter_code
_entity_poly.pdbx_strand_id
1 'polypeptide(L)'
;MVSEIKKQSVVGKNGKIEIQAPDLPEGTLVEVIVLVESQTTDETDYLLSTPANRDNLLQAIERVKEPKNLIVIAPDEWNEKYRV
;
A
#
# COMPACT_ATOMS: atom_id res chain seq x y z
N MET A 1 8.80 32.13 1.05
CA MET A 1 9.75 31.17 1.63
C MET A 1 9.27 29.80 1.18
N VAL A 2 10.08 29.03 0.45
CA VAL A 2 9.68 27.68 0.02
C VAL A 2 9.80 26.77 1.22
N SER A 3 8.69 26.18 1.65
CA SER A 3 8.62 25.28 2.81
C SER A 3 8.75 23.81 2.44
N GLU A 4 8.47 23.46 1.17
CA GLU A 4 8.48 22.08 0.68
C GLU A 4 8.80 22.03 -0.81
N ILE A 5 9.56 21.02 -1.24
CA ILE A 5 9.80 20.72 -2.66
C ILE A 5 9.38 19.27 -2.91
N LYS A 6 8.28 19.08 -3.63
CA LYS A 6 7.82 17.76 -4.06
C LYS A 6 8.21 17.52 -5.53
N LYS A 7 9.07 16.53 -5.78
CA LYS A 7 9.55 16.16 -7.12
C LYS A 7 9.36 14.67 -7.36
N GLN A 8 8.59 14.29 -8.38
CA GLN A 8 8.58 12.92 -8.92
C GLN A 8 9.67 12.82 -9.99
N SER A 9 10.51 11.79 -9.93
CA SER A 9 11.60 11.57 -10.88
C SER A 9 11.95 10.10 -10.98
N VAL A 10 12.38 9.69 -12.17
CA VAL A 10 12.91 8.34 -12.39
C VAL A 10 14.37 8.30 -11.96
N VAL A 11 14.78 7.20 -11.34
CA VAL A 11 16.16 6.96 -10.93
C VAL A 11 17.07 6.88 -12.17
N GLY A 12 18.08 7.74 -12.24
CA GLY A 12 19.03 7.78 -13.34
C GLY A 12 20.12 6.70 -13.27
N LYS A 13 21.08 6.76 -14.21
CA LYS A 13 22.25 5.86 -14.22
C LYS A 13 22.94 5.87 -12.85
N ASN A 14 23.36 4.69 -12.39
CA ASN A 14 24.04 4.49 -11.10
C ASN A 14 23.22 4.94 -9.88
N GLY A 15 21.89 4.96 -9.95
CA GLY A 15 21.05 5.32 -8.80
C GLY A 15 20.92 6.82 -8.54
N LYS A 16 21.35 7.68 -9.48
CA LYS A 16 21.39 9.13 -9.27
C LYS A 16 19.99 9.76 -9.28
N ILE A 17 19.71 10.59 -8.27
CA ILE A 17 18.54 11.47 -8.17
C ILE A 17 19.04 12.91 -7.99
N GLU A 18 18.53 13.86 -8.77
CA GLU A 18 18.93 15.27 -8.71
C GLU A 18 17.74 16.14 -8.30
N ILE A 19 17.95 17.03 -7.33
CA ILE A 19 16.97 18.04 -6.90
C ILE A 19 17.58 19.42 -7.19
N GLN A 20 16.85 20.26 -7.91
CA GLN A 20 17.23 21.66 -8.13
C GLN A 20 16.26 22.54 -7.33
N ALA A 21 16.83 23.36 -6.44
CA ALA A 21 16.09 24.23 -5.52
C ALA A 21 16.67 25.65 -5.58
N PRO A 22 16.43 26.41 -6.67
CA PRO A 22 17.05 27.73 -6.88
C PRO A 22 16.65 28.76 -5.81
N ASP A 23 15.50 28.56 -5.17
CA ASP A 23 14.97 29.47 -4.14
C ASP A 23 15.36 29.06 -2.71
N LEU A 24 16.28 28.09 -2.56
CA LEU A 24 16.76 27.63 -1.25
C LEU A 24 18.13 28.28 -0.95
N PRO A 25 18.24 29.17 0.07
CA PRO A 25 19.50 29.83 0.39
C PRO A 25 20.59 28.85 0.83
N GLU A 26 21.84 29.21 0.56
CA GLU A 26 23.01 28.46 1.06
C GLU A 26 22.99 28.39 2.60
N GLY A 27 23.34 27.23 3.15
CA GLY A 27 23.34 26.99 4.60
C GLY A 27 21.97 26.60 5.19
N THR A 28 20.92 26.52 4.37
CA THR A 28 19.61 26.03 4.82
C THR A 28 19.67 24.54 5.17
N LEU A 29 19.28 24.18 6.40
CA LEU A 29 19.11 22.79 6.80
C LEU A 29 17.88 22.20 6.10
N VAL A 30 18.07 21.05 5.45
CA VAL A 30 17.00 20.33 4.74
C VAL A 30 16.96 18.86 5.12
N GLU A 31 15.74 18.32 5.17
CA GLU A 31 15.48 16.88 5.24
C GLU A 31 15.10 16.37 3.85
N VAL A 32 15.66 15.23 3.43
CA VAL A 32 15.36 14.61 2.14
C VAL A 32 14.68 13.28 2.36
N ILE A 33 13.43 13.17 1.90
CA ILE A 33 12.64 11.94 1.95
C ILE A 33 12.59 11.34 0.55
N VAL A 34 13.09 10.10 0.41
CA VAL A 34 13.02 9.34 -0.85
C VAL A 34 11.93 8.28 -0.71
N LEU A 35 10.83 8.46 -1.44
CA LEU A 35 9.75 7.49 -1.52
C LEU A 35 9.87 6.71 -2.84
N VAL A 36 9.93 5.39 -2.75
CA VAL A 36 9.85 4.50 -3.90
C VAL A 36 8.38 4.11 -4.05
N GLU A 37 7.78 4.32 -5.22
CA GLU A 37 6.45 3.79 -5.51
C GLU A 37 6.49 2.27 -5.35
N SER A 38 5.67 1.73 -4.44
CA SER A 38 5.62 0.29 -4.29
C SER A 38 4.99 -0.30 -5.54
N GLN A 39 5.66 -1.30 -6.10
CA GLN A 39 5.10 -2.10 -7.20
C GLN A 39 4.07 -3.12 -6.70
N THR A 40 3.81 -3.15 -5.38
CA THR A 40 2.69 -3.91 -4.83
C THR A 40 1.42 -3.26 -5.37
N THR A 41 0.78 -3.95 -6.31
CA THR A 41 -0.58 -3.59 -6.72
C THR A 41 -1.41 -3.52 -5.45
N ASP A 42 -2.03 -2.37 -5.21
CA ASP A 42 -3.01 -2.24 -4.15
C ASP A 42 -3.99 -3.41 -4.27
N GLU A 43 -4.15 -4.18 -3.21
CA GLU A 43 -4.93 -5.41 -3.26
C GLU A 43 -6.40 -5.11 -3.61
N THR A 44 -6.90 -3.93 -3.25
CA THR A 44 -8.23 -3.48 -3.67
C THR A 44 -8.25 -3.22 -5.18
N ASP A 45 -7.25 -2.54 -5.72
CA ASP A 45 -7.13 -2.36 -7.18
C ASP A 45 -7.06 -3.70 -7.92
N TYR A 46 -6.32 -4.68 -7.39
CA TYR A 46 -6.30 -6.04 -7.95
C TYR A 46 -7.68 -6.71 -7.89
N LEU A 47 -8.36 -6.66 -6.75
CA LEU A 47 -9.70 -7.25 -6.59
C LEU A 47 -10.75 -6.54 -7.47
N LEU A 48 -10.55 -5.27 -7.80
CA LEU A 48 -11.44 -4.51 -8.69
C LEU A 48 -11.03 -4.56 -10.17
N SER A 49 -9.85 -5.11 -10.49
CA SER A 49 -9.25 -5.07 -11.83
C SER A 49 -10.03 -5.83 -12.91
N THR A 50 -10.83 -6.84 -12.53
CA THR A 50 -11.64 -7.62 -13.47
C THR A 50 -13.09 -7.73 -13.00
N PRO A 51 -14.06 -7.88 -13.91
CA PRO A 51 -15.47 -8.09 -13.53
C PRO A 51 -15.67 -9.31 -12.62
N ALA A 52 -14.95 -10.40 -12.87
CA ALA A 52 -15.04 -11.62 -12.07
C ALA A 52 -14.50 -11.42 -10.64
N ASN A 53 -13.32 -10.78 -10.49
CA ASN A 53 -12.77 -10.47 -9.17
C ASN A 53 -13.67 -9.53 -8.38
N ARG A 54 -14.22 -8.50 -9.05
CA ARG A 54 -15.14 -7.54 -8.45
C ARG A 54 -16.41 -8.23 -7.94
N ASP A 55 -17.00 -9.10 -8.76
CA ASP A 55 -18.21 -9.84 -8.37
C ASP A 55 -17.93 -10.77 -7.19
N ASN A 56 -16.81 -11.49 -7.21
CA ASN A 56 -16.37 -12.33 -6.09
C ASN A 56 -16.18 -11.54 -4.79
N LEU A 57 -15.57 -10.35 -4.87
CA LEU A 57 -15.38 -9.47 -3.72
C LEU A 57 -16.74 -9.02 -3.13
N LEU A 58 -17.65 -8.53 -3.98
CA LEU A 58 -18.97 -8.08 -3.54
C LEU A 58 -19.79 -9.21 -2.92
N GLN A 59 -19.75 -10.40 -3.51
CA GLN A 59 -20.39 -11.59 -2.93
C GLN A 59 -19.77 -11.98 -1.58
N ALA A 60 -18.45 -11.90 -1.42
CA ALA A 60 -17.79 -12.19 -0.16
C ALA A 60 -18.21 -11.19 0.95
N ILE A 61 -18.26 -9.90 0.62
CA ILE A 61 -18.75 -8.84 1.53
C ILE A 61 -20.20 -9.10 1.94
N GLU A 62 -21.06 -9.55 1.02
CA GLU A 62 -22.45 -9.87 1.35
C GLU A 62 -22.55 -11.10 2.27
N ARG A 63 -21.77 -12.15 1.99
CA ARG A 63 -21.79 -13.39 2.78
C ARG A 63 -21.46 -13.14 4.25
N VAL A 64 -20.48 -12.28 4.56
CA VAL A 64 -20.03 -12.05 5.94
C VAL A 64 -21.02 -11.28 6.82
N LYS A 65 -22.06 -10.66 6.24
CA LYS A 65 -23.09 -9.93 7.00
C LYS A 65 -23.96 -10.84 7.87
N GLU A 66 -24.08 -12.10 7.49
CA GLU A 66 -24.95 -13.08 8.13
C GLU A 66 -24.12 -14.05 8.99
N PRO A 67 -24.32 -14.12 10.32
CA PRO A 67 -23.53 -14.98 11.20
C PRO A 67 -23.52 -16.47 10.81
N LYS A 68 -24.62 -16.95 10.21
CA LYS A 68 -24.74 -18.33 9.70
C LYS A 68 -23.76 -18.69 8.58
N ASN A 69 -23.18 -17.68 7.91
CA ASN A 69 -22.20 -17.86 6.84
C ASN A 69 -20.75 -17.81 7.37
N LEU A 70 -20.56 -17.59 8.67
CA LEU A 70 -19.26 -17.52 9.30
C LEU A 70 -18.93 -18.86 9.95
N ILE A 71 -17.69 -19.31 9.77
CA ILE A 71 -17.15 -20.41 10.55
C ILE A 71 -16.51 -19.77 11.78
N VAL A 72 -17.15 -19.91 12.94
CA VAL A 72 -16.62 -19.46 14.22
C VAL A 72 -15.88 -20.63 14.85
N ILE A 73 -14.60 -20.43 15.16
CA ILE A 73 -13.74 -21.43 15.79
C ILE A 73 -13.16 -20.79 17.04
N ALA A 74 -13.31 -21.45 18.19
CA ALA A 74 -12.66 -20.99 19.41
C ALA A 74 -11.13 -21.19 19.30
N PRO A 75 -10.31 -20.32 19.91
CA PRO A 75 -8.85 -20.45 19.86
C PRO A 75 -8.34 -21.85 20.28
N ASP A 76 -8.97 -22.46 21.28
CA ASP A 76 -8.61 -23.81 21.75
C ASP A 76 -8.90 -24.89 20.69
N GLU A 77 -10.05 -24.80 20.00
CA GLU A 77 -10.42 -25.71 18.90
C GLU A 77 -9.48 -25.58 17.70
N TRP A 78 -9.03 -24.37 17.39
CA TRP A 78 -8.04 -24.12 16.34
C TRP A 78 -6.68 -24.73 16.70
N ASN A 79 -6.24 -24.51 17.94
CA ASN A 79 -4.95 -24.99 18.43
C ASN A 79 -4.88 -26.53 18.50
N GLU A 80 -5.98 -27.20 18.83
CA GLU A 80 -6.05 -28.67 18.83
C GLU A 80 -5.98 -29.25 17.41
N LYS A 81 -6.61 -28.59 16.43
CA LYS A 81 -6.72 -29.11 15.06
C LYS A 81 -5.54 -28.77 14.15
N TYR A 82 -4.86 -27.64 14.39
CA TYR A 82 -3.88 -27.08 13.45
C TYR A 82 -2.51 -26.74 14.07
N ARG A 83 -2.23 -27.12 15.34
CA ARG A 83 -0.85 -27.03 15.84
C ARG A 83 0.06 -28.00 15.06
N VAL A 84 1.05 -27.43 14.39
CA VAL A 84 2.30 -28.09 13.97
C VAL A 84 3.35 -27.83 15.05
#